data_AF-A0A5C4MSX3-F1
#
_entry.id   AF-A0A5C4MSX3-F1
#
_cell.length_a   1.000
_cell.length_b   1.000
_cell.length_c   1.000
_cell.angle_alpha   90.00
_cell.angle_beta   90.00
_cell.angle_gamma   90.00
#
_symmetry.space_group_name_H-M   'P 1'
#
loop_
_entity.id
_entity.type
_entity.pdbx_description
1 polymer ?
#
loop_
_entity_poly.entity_id
_entity_poly.type
_entity_poly.pdbx_seq_one_letter_code
_entity_poly.pdbx_strand_id
1 'polypeptide(L)'
;MTIAPEELPSGASEVAQAFPEVWAAYAALGKACAEAGPLDRRTARLVKLALAVGAQSEGAVHSHVRRALADGLHPEELRHVAILAIPTVGLPQAAKGLTWIEDIAGRGAAGSPPGLHRMDRS
;
A
#
# COMPACT_ATOMS: atom_id res chain seq x y z
N MET A 1 -11.65 1.63 11.13
CA MET A 1 -12.61 1.89 10.05
C MET A 1 -12.86 0.57 9.35
N THR A 2 -14.06 0.02 9.51
CA THR A 2 -14.49 -1.23 8.86
C THR A 2 -14.91 -0.87 7.44
N ILE A 3 -14.24 -1.43 6.44
CA ILE A 3 -14.54 -1.18 5.02
C ILE A 3 -15.72 -2.10 4.65
N ALA A 4 -16.75 -1.56 4.00
CA ALA A 4 -17.90 -2.34 3.56
C ALA A 4 -17.48 -3.34 2.46
N PRO A 5 -18.06 -4.55 2.39
CA PRO A 5 -17.70 -5.55 1.38
C PRO A 5 -17.70 -5.01 -0.05
N GLU A 6 -18.61 -4.09 -0.37
CA GLU A 6 -18.80 -3.49 -1.70
C GLU A 6 -17.67 -2.53 -2.11
N GLU A 7 -16.86 -2.07 -1.16
CA GLU A 7 -15.72 -1.16 -1.38
C GLU A 7 -14.38 -1.92 -1.55
N LEU A 8 -14.41 -3.25 -1.49
CA LEU A 8 -13.25 -4.11 -1.65
C LEU A 8 -13.05 -4.51 -3.12
N PRO A 9 -11.81 -4.78 -3.56
CA PRO A 9 -11.56 -5.46 -4.84
C PRO A 9 -12.37 -6.75 -4.93
N SER A 10 -12.81 -7.11 -6.15
CA SER A 10 -13.75 -8.21 -6.40
C SER A 10 -13.47 -9.47 -5.57
N GLY A 11 -12.24 -9.99 -5.58
CA GLY A 11 -11.90 -11.21 -4.83
C GLY A 11 -11.98 -11.06 -3.30
N ALA A 12 -11.66 -9.90 -2.74
CA ALA A 12 -11.80 -9.67 -1.30
C ALA A 12 -13.26 -9.42 -0.89
N SER A 13 -14.04 -8.78 -1.78
CA SER A 13 -15.48 -8.61 -1.61
C SER A 13 -16.20 -9.96 -1.59
N GLU A 14 -15.88 -10.85 -2.53
CA GLU A 14 -16.42 -12.21 -2.60
C GLU A 14 -16.13 -13.02 -1.32
N VAL A 15 -14.90 -12.96 -0.79
CA VAL A 15 -14.55 -13.62 0.48
C VAL A 15 -15.34 -13.03 1.65
N ALA A 16 -15.48 -11.70 1.70
CA ALA A 16 -16.24 -11.03 2.76
C ALA A 16 -17.73 -11.40 2.75
N GLN A 17 -18.32 -11.58 1.57
CA GLN A 17 -19.72 -11.99 1.42
C GLN A 17 -19.92 -13.48 1.68
N ALA A 18 -19.04 -14.35 1.15
CA ALA A 18 -19.17 -15.80 1.28
C ALA A 18 -18.79 -16.31 2.67
N PHE A 19 -17.83 -15.65 3.35
CA PHE A 19 -17.28 -16.08 4.65
C PHE A 19 -17.16 -14.89 5.62
N PRO A 20 -18.28 -14.32 6.08
CA PRO A 20 -18.28 -13.08 6.87
C PRO A 20 -17.53 -13.19 8.20
N GLU A 21 -17.58 -14.34 8.88
CA GLU A 21 -16.85 -14.56 10.14
C GLU A 21 -15.33 -14.61 9.93
N VAL A 22 -14.88 -15.26 8.85
CA VAL A 22 -13.46 -15.31 8.48
C VAL A 22 -12.96 -13.91 8.14
N TRP A 23 -13.75 -13.15 7.37
CA TRP A 23 -13.42 -11.77 7.06
C TRP A 23 -13.34 -10.90 8.31
N ALA A 24 -14.29 -11.03 9.24
CA ALA A 24 -14.28 -10.28 10.50
C ALA A 24 -13.03 -10.60 11.33
N ALA A 25 -12.66 -11.88 11.45
CA ALA A 25 -11.44 -12.30 12.16
C ALA A 25 -10.17 -11.75 11.48
N TYR A 26 -10.09 -11.83 10.15
CA TYR A 26 -8.97 -11.28 9.37
C TYR A 26 -8.85 -9.76 9.53
N ALA A 27 -9.96 -9.03 9.45
CA ALA A 27 -9.98 -7.58 9.62
C ALA A 27 -9.56 -7.17 11.05
N ALA A 28 -10.01 -7.92 12.07
CA ALA A 28 -9.61 -7.71 13.45
C ALA A 28 -8.11 -7.94 13.66
N LEU A 29 -7.55 -9.01 13.09
CA LEU A 29 -6.10 -9.25 13.08
C LEU A 29 -5.35 -8.09 12.43
N GLY A 30 -5.80 -7.66 11.24
CA GLY A 30 -5.18 -6.55 10.52
C GLY A 30 -5.17 -5.23 11.31
N LYS A 31 -6.22 -4.97 12.09
CA LYS A 31 -6.30 -3.83 13.02
C LYS A 31 -5.31 -4.01 14.18
N ALA A 32 -5.34 -5.15 14.87
CA ALA A 32 -4.45 -5.42 15.99
C ALA A 32 -2.97 -5.27 15.57
N CYS A 33 -2.57 -5.83 14.43
CA CYS A 33 -1.21 -5.67 13.91
C CYS A 33 -0.85 -4.21 13.59
N ALA A 34 -1.81 -3.37 13.20
CA ALA A 34 -1.56 -1.95 12.92
C ALA A 34 -1.37 -1.12 14.21
N GLU A 35 -1.90 -1.58 15.34
CA GLU A 35 -1.88 -0.89 16.63
C GLU A 35 -0.80 -1.44 17.59
N ALA A 36 -0.17 -2.56 17.25
CA ALA A 36 0.72 -3.30 18.13
C ALA A 36 2.15 -2.73 18.29
N GLY A 37 2.50 -1.63 17.62
CA GLY A 37 3.89 -1.17 17.57
C GLY A 37 4.04 0.35 17.42
N PRO A 38 5.29 0.85 17.44
CA PRO A 38 5.58 2.28 17.52
C PRO A 38 5.53 3.00 16.17
N LEU A 39 5.28 2.28 15.06
CA LEU A 39 5.24 2.89 13.75
C LEU A 39 4.00 3.76 13.58
N ASP A 40 4.19 4.99 13.11
CA ASP A 40 3.07 5.83 12.75
C ASP A 40 2.29 5.26 11.55
N ARG A 41 1.08 5.79 11.33
CA ARG A 41 0.17 5.32 10.27
C ARG A 41 0.80 5.42 8.88
N ARG A 42 1.57 6.47 8.60
CA ARG A 42 2.23 6.70 7.31
C ARG A 42 3.30 5.63 7.06
N THR A 43 4.15 5.39 8.04
CA THR A 43 5.24 4.41 7.98
C THR A 43 4.67 3.00 7.85
N ALA A 44 3.67 2.65 8.67
CA ALA A 44 3.00 1.36 8.57
C ALA A 44 2.35 1.14 7.19
N ARG A 45 1.83 2.20 6.56
CA ARG A 45 1.25 2.14 5.20
C ARG A 45 2.33 1.82 4.15
N LEU A 46 3.47 2.52 4.20
CA LEU A 46 4.59 2.33 3.28
C LEU A 46 5.21 0.93 3.45
N VAL A 47 5.39 0.46 4.69
CA VAL A 47 5.90 -0.89 4.98
C VAL A 47 4.98 -1.95 4.38
N LYS A 48 3.66 -1.83 4.57
CA LYS A 48 2.70 -2.79 4.00
C LYS A 48 2.69 -2.77 2.46
N LEU A 49 2.84 -1.60 1.84
CA LEU A 49 3.01 -1.50 0.39
C LEU A 49 4.30 -2.20 -0.07
N ALA A 50 5.43 -1.97 0.61
CA ALA A 50 6.70 -2.62 0.30
C ALA A 50 6.60 -4.15 0.42
N LEU A 51 5.92 -4.65 1.46
CA LEU A 51 5.65 -6.08 1.62
C LEU A 51 4.77 -6.64 0.50
N ALA A 52 3.74 -5.91 0.06
CA ALA A 52 2.90 -6.33 -1.06
C ALA A 52 3.68 -6.40 -2.38
N VAL A 53 4.57 -5.43 -2.63
CA VAL A 53 5.51 -5.47 -3.76
C VAL A 53 6.44 -6.69 -3.63
N GLY A 54 7.06 -6.90 -2.47
CA GLY A 54 7.96 -8.04 -2.26
C GLY A 54 7.27 -9.41 -2.33
N ALA A 55 6.00 -9.48 -1.94
CA ALA A 55 5.17 -10.67 -2.08
C ALA A 55 4.65 -10.88 -3.52
N GLN A 56 4.97 -9.96 -4.45
CA GLN A 56 4.53 -9.99 -5.84
C GLN A 56 3.00 -10.12 -5.98
N SER A 57 2.26 -9.43 -5.10
CA SER A 57 0.81 -9.51 -5.02
C SER A 57 0.17 -8.23 -5.56
N GLU A 58 -0.25 -8.26 -6.83
CA GLU A 58 -0.90 -7.13 -7.51
C GLU A 58 -2.12 -6.59 -6.74
N GLY A 59 -3.05 -7.47 -6.35
CA GLY A 59 -4.25 -7.08 -5.61
C GLY A 59 -3.93 -6.44 -4.25
N ALA A 60 -2.88 -6.91 -3.56
CA ALA A 60 -2.42 -6.29 -2.32
C ALA A 60 -1.77 -4.93 -2.57
N VAL A 61 -0.98 -4.78 -3.64
CA VAL A 61 -0.39 -3.49 -4.03
C VAL A 61 -1.50 -2.48 -4.33
N HIS A 62 -2.46 -2.83 -5.18
CA HIS A 62 -3.60 -1.97 -5.49
C HIS A 62 -4.38 -1.55 -4.23
N SER A 63 -4.63 -2.49 -3.31
CA SER A 63 -5.30 -2.23 -2.04
C SER A 63 -4.51 -1.25 -1.16
N HIS A 64 -3.20 -1.46 -1.02
CA HIS A 64 -2.35 -0.58 -0.21
C HIS A 64 -2.19 0.81 -0.83
N VAL A 65 -2.15 0.94 -2.16
CA VAL A 65 -2.07 2.23 -2.85
C VAL A 65 -3.35 3.03 -2.67
N ARG A 66 -4.55 2.46 -2.93
CA ARG A 66 -5.83 3.17 -2.68
C ARG A 66 -5.93 3.70 -1.26
N ARG A 67 -5.57 2.85 -0.28
CA ARG A 67 -5.60 3.23 1.14
C ARG A 67 -4.53 4.23 1.53
N ALA A 68 -3.39 4.25 0.85
CA ALA A 68 -2.35 5.25 1.07
C ALA A 68 -2.77 6.63 0.56
N LEU A 69 -3.37 6.68 -0.63
CA LEU A 69 -3.92 7.91 -1.20
C LEU A 69 -5.07 8.46 -0.35
N ALA A 70 -5.97 7.60 0.12
CA ALA A 70 -7.04 7.98 1.04
C ALA A 70 -6.51 8.50 2.41
N ASP A 71 -5.30 8.07 2.81
CA ASP A 71 -4.60 8.58 3.99
C ASP A 71 -3.82 9.88 3.72
N GLY A 72 -3.85 10.40 2.48
CA GLY A 72 -3.19 11.65 2.08
C GLY A 72 -1.71 11.50 1.71
N LEU A 73 -1.20 10.28 1.50
CA LEU A 73 0.17 10.10 1.02
C LEU A 73 0.27 10.52 -0.45
N HIS A 74 1.41 11.11 -0.82
CA HIS A 74 1.62 11.57 -2.18
C HIS A 74 1.97 10.41 -3.13
N PRO A 75 1.48 10.38 -4.38
CA PRO A 75 1.82 9.35 -5.37
C PRO A 75 3.33 9.08 -5.50
N GLU A 76 4.17 10.13 -5.45
CA GLU A 76 5.63 9.98 -5.55
C GLU A 76 6.24 9.16 -4.41
N GLU A 77 5.65 9.22 -3.20
CA GLU A 77 6.12 8.37 -2.11
C GLU A 77 5.87 6.90 -2.40
N LEU A 78 4.73 6.60 -3.03
CA LEU A 78 4.33 5.24 -3.36
C LEU A 78 5.21 4.70 -4.49
N ARG A 79 5.47 5.50 -5.54
CA ARG A 79 6.43 5.14 -6.60
C ARG A 79 7.82 4.90 -6.04
N HIS A 80 8.25 5.75 -5.09
CA HIS A 80 9.55 5.58 -4.45
C HIS A 80 9.65 4.25 -3.69
N VAL A 81 8.58 3.69 -3.12
CA VAL A 81 8.60 2.34 -2.53
C VAL A 81 9.01 1.27 -3.55
N ALA A 82 8.49 1.33 -4.78
CA ALA A 82 8.91 0.39 -5.83
C ALA A 82 10.38 0.59 -6.22
N ILE A 83 10.86 1.84 -6.32
CA ILE A 83 12.27 2.12 -6.60
C ILE A 83 13.18 1.58 -5.47
N LEU A 84 12.80 1.78 -4.21
CA LEU A 84 13.53 1.26 -3.04
C LEU A 84 13.56 -0.27 -2.99
N ALA A 85 12.60 -0.95 -3.61
CA ALA A 85 12.55 -2.41 -3.63
C ALA A 85 13.61 -3.03 -4.56
N ILE A 86 14.14 -2.28 -5.54
CA ILE A 86 15.06 -2.81 -6.58
C ILE A 86 16.24 -3.60 -6.00
N PRO A 87 17.01 -3.11 -5.00
CA PRO A 87 18.15 -3.86 -4.46
C PRO A 87 17.74 -5.12 -3.68
N THR A 88 16.48 -5.23 -3.26
CA THR A 88 16.00 -6.33 -2.40
C THR A 88 15.34 -7.43 -3.22
N VAL A 89 14.47 -7.08 -4.17
CA VAL A 89 13.66 -8.04 -4.94
C VAL A 89 14.06 -8.12 -6.41
N GLY A 90 15.01 -7.28 -6.84
CA GLY A 90 15.48 -7.19 -8.22
C GLY A 90 14.63 -6.26 -9.08
N LEU A 91 15.26 -5.71 -10.13
CA LEU A 91 14.64 -4.74 -11.03
C LEU A 91 13.32 -5.23 -11.67
N PRO A 92 13.19 -6.47 -12.18
CA PRO A 92 11.95 -6.89 -12.83
C PRO A 92 10.75 -6.95 -11.87
N GLN A 93 10.97 -7.39 -10.64
CA GLN A 93 9.92 -7.50 -9.62
C GLN A 93 9.50 -6.13 -9.10
N ALA A 94 10.48 -5.24 -8.88
CA ALA A 94 10.23 -3.85 -8.53
C ALA A 94 9.49 -3.08 -9.64
N ALA A 95 9.83 -3.32 -10.91
CA ALA A 95 9.16 -2.71 -12.06
C ALA A 95 7.69 -3.09 -12.15
N LYS A 96 7.33 -4.36 -11.88
CA LYS A 96 5.91 -4.78 -11.74
C LYS A 96 5.21 -4.05 -10.60
N GLY A 97 5.88 -3.95 -9.45
CA GLY A 97 5.39 -3.16 -8.32
C GLY A 97 5.06 -1.72 -8.71
N LEU A 98 5.96 -1.07 -9.46
CA LEU A 98 5.76 0.27 -9.98
C LEU A 98 4.55 0.35 -10.94
N THR A 99 4.41 -0.59 -11.88
CA THR A 99 3.25 -0.59 -12.79
C THR A 99 1.94 -0.71 -12.02
N TRP A 100 1.87 -1.60 -11.03
CA TRP A 100 0.67 -1.76 -10.20
C TRP A 100 0.37 -0.53 -9.33
N ILE A 101 1.41 0.18 -8.87
CA ILE A 101 1.21 1.46 -8.17
C ILE A 101 0.62 2.50 -9.13
N GLU A 102 1.13 2.59 -10.35
CA GLU A 102 0.67 3.54 -11.37
C GLU A 102 -0.75 3.24 -11.87
N ASP A 103 -1.19 1.98 -11.87
CA ASP A 103 -2.57 1.61 -12.21
C ASP A 103 -3.60 2.34 -11.34
N ILE A 104 -3.24 2.65 -10.09
CA ILE A 104 -4.12 3.33 -9.13
C ILE A 104 -3.75 4.80 -8.96
N ALA A 105 -2.46 5.12 -8.85
CA ALA A 105 -1.99 6.47 -8.57
C ALA A 105 -1.90 7.36 -9.83
N GLY A 106 -2.11 6.78 -11.01
CA GLY A 106 -1.83 7.40 -12.30
C GLY A 106 -0.32 7.50 -12.58
N ARG A 107 0.04 7.62 -13.86
CA ARG A 107 1.41 7.96 -14.25
C ARG A 107 1.64 9.44 -13.94
N GLY A 108 2.73 9.76 -13.25
CA GLY A 108 3.09 11.15 -13.00
C GLY A 108 3.40 11.84 -14.33
N ALA A 109 2.99 13.10 -14.49
CA ALA A 109 3.62 13.95 -15.51
C ALA A 109 5.12 13.96 -15.20
N ALA A 110 5.98 13.81 -16.22
CA ALA A 110 7.43 13.91 -16.04
C ALA A 110 7.77 15.25 -15.38
N GLY A 111 8.01 15.25 -14.07
CA GLY A 111 8.09 16.46 -13.26
C GLY A 111 8.92 16.18 -12.02
N SER A 112 9.90 17.04 -11.79
CA SER A 112 10.96 16.96 -10.78
C SER A 112 10.51 16.41 -9.41
N PRO A 113 11.40 15.68 -8.69
CA PRO A 113 11.06 15.13 -7.38
C PRO A 113 10.60 16.24 -6.44
N PRO A 114 9.56 16.01 -5.63
CA PRO A 114 9.10 17.00 -4.66
C PRO A 114 10.28 17.38 -3.77
N GLY A 115 10.55 18.69 -3.68
CA GLY A 115 11.65 19.20 -2.86
C GLY A 115 11.55 18.62 -1.47
N LEU A 116 12.62 17.94 -1.03
CA LEU A 116 12.75 17.41 0.32
C LEU A 116 12.29 18.50 1.29
N HIS A 117 11.16 18.28 1.97
CA HIS A 117 10.90 19.02 3.20
C HIS A 117 12.07 18.68 4.12
N ARG A 118 12.95 19.67 4.33
CA ARG A 118 13.97 19.63 5.38
C ARG A 118 13.24 19.20 6.65
N MET A 119 13.49 17.97 7.08
CA MET A 119 13.40 17.68 8.50
C MET A 119 14.44 18.58 9.15
N ASP A 120 13.94 19.67 9.73
CA ASP A 120 14.55 20.33 10.87
C ASP A 120 15.10 19.23 11.78
N ARG A 121 16.44 19.18 11.85
CA ARG A 121 17.15 18.38 12.83
C ARG A 121 17.22 19.26 14.08
N SER A 122 16.39 18.93 15.06
CA SER A 122 16.63 19.29 16.47
C SER A 122 17.76 18.45 17.04
#